data_AF-A0A3N7IJ20-F1
#
_entry.id   AF-A0A3N7IJ20-F1
#
_cell.length_a   1.000
_cell.length_b   1.000
_cell.length_c   1.000
_cell.angle_alpha   90.00
_cell.angle_beta   90.00
_cell.angle_gamma   90.00
#
_symmetry.space_group_name_H-M   'P 1'
#
loop_
_entity.id
_entity.type
_entity.pdbx_description
1 polymer ?
#
loop_
_entity_poly.entity_id
_entity_poly.type
_entity_poly.pdbx_seq_one_letter_code
_entity_poly.pdbx_strand_id
1 'polypeptide(L)'
;MKTDDSLIIEKMKNPKTQSQGLQLMMDAFQTRLYWHIRRLVVDHADAQDVLQETFIKAYSNFGKFKAESMLYTWLYRIATNEALQHLNKLKRMQKTDEGTDIYLRNAVAENAKHDAEAIEILLQQAIQT
;
A
#
# COMPACT_ATOMS: atom_id res chain seq x y z
N MET A 1 -3.05 -13.61 -14.89
CA MET A 1 -1.75 -14.29 -15.15
C MET A 1 -1.18 -14.68 -13.80
N LYS A 2 -0.90 -15.96 -13.51
CA LYS A 2 -0.14 -16.31 -12.29
C LYS A 2 1.29 -15.83 -12.55
N THR A 3 1.66 -14.68 -12.02
CA THR A 3 3.05 -14.21 -12.09
C THR A 3 3.91 -15.20 -11.31
N ASP A 4 4.97 -15.69 -11.93
CA ASP A 4 5.88 -16.65 -11.30
C ASP A 4 6.78 -15.89 -10.32
N ASP A 5 6.55 -16.09 -9.02
CA ASP A 5 7.39 -15.54 -7.95
C ASP A 5 8.87 -15.87 -8.19
N SER A 6 9.17 -17.01 -8.80
CA SER A 6 10.54 -17.44 -9.12
C SER A 6 11.22 -16.47 -10.09
N LEU A 7 10.51 -16.03 -11.14
CA LEU A 7 11.02 -15.07 -12.11
C LEU A 7 11.26 -13.70 -11.47
N ILE A 8 10.33 -13.25 -10.62
CA ILE A 8 10.49 -12.00 -9.87
C ILE A 8 11.76 -12.08 -9.01
N ILE A 9 11.92 -13.17 -8.25
CA ILE A 9 13.07 -13.37 -7.36
C ILE A 9 14.38 -13.41 -8.15
N GLU A 10 14.42 -14.13 -9.27
CA GLU A 10 15.60 -14.20 -10.15
C GLU A 10 16.02 -12.80 -10.62
N LYS A 11 15.08 -12.03 -11.17
CA LYS A 11 15.36 -10.69 -11.69
C LYS A 11 15.78 -9.72 -10.59
N MET A 12 15.17 -9.81 -9.41
CA MET A 12 15.50 -8.97 -8.24
C MET A 12 16.86 -9.28 -7.61
N LYS A 13 17.36 -10.52 -7.74
CA LYS A 13 18.70 -10.90 -7.24
C LYS A 13 19.84 -10.35 -8.10
N ASN A 14 19.61 -10.13 -9.39
CA ASN A 14 20.63 -9.65 -10.32
C ASN A 14 20.57 -8.11 -10.42
N PRO A 15 21.63 -7.38 -10.03
CA PRO A 15 21.65 -5.91 -10.07
C PRO A 15 21.34 -5.31 -11.43
N LYS A 16 21.69 -5.99 -12.54
CA LYS A 16 21.42 -5.50 -13.91
C LYS A 16 19.94 -5.60 -14.30
N THR A 17 19.17 -6.46 -13.64
CA THR A 17 17.76 -6.71 -13.95
C THR A 17 16.82 -6.34 -12.80
N GLN A 18 17.36 -5.78 -11.72
CA GLN A 18 16.59 -5.51 -10.49
C GLN A 18 15.39 -4.61 -10.76
N SER A 19 15.53 -3.60 -11.61
CA SER A 19 14.42 -2.71 -11.99
C SER A 19 13.30 -3.44 -12.73
N GLN A 20 13.64 -4.42 -13.59
CA GLN A 20 12.64 -5.26 -14.26
C GLN A 20 11.94 -6.19 -13.25
N GLY A 21 12.69 -6.75 -12.31
CA GLY A 21 12.13 -7.53 -11.21
C GLY A 21 11.15 -6.73 -10.36
N LEU A 22 11.45 -5.46 -10.11
CA LEU A 22 10.55 -4.56 -9.36
C LEU A 22 9.25 -4.33 -10.13
N GLN A 23 9.31 -4.07 -11.43
CA GLN A 23 8.11 -3.91 -12.26
C GLN A 23 7.20 -5.13 -12.19
N LEU A 24 7.76 -6.34 -12.39
CA LEU A 24 7.01 -7.59 -12.29
C LEU A 24 6.41 -7.80 -10.89
N MET A 25 7.13 -7.40 -9.84
CA MET A 25 6.65 -7.43 -8.47
C MET A 25 5.48 -6.47 -8.24
N MET A 26 5.59 -5.24 -8.75
CA MET A 26 4.53 -4.24 -8.66
C MET A 26 3.28 -4.74 -9.39
N ASP A 27 3.42 -5.21 -10.64
CA ASP A 27 2.30 -5.75 -11.42
C ASP A 27 1.59 -6.92 -10.72
N ALA A 28 2.35 -7.78 -10.04
CA ALA A 28 1.80 -8.93 -9.34
C ALA A 28 1.07 -8.57 -8.03
N PHE A 29 1.58 -7.59 -7.28
CA PHE A 29 1.19 -7.40 -5.87
C PHE A 29 0.60 -6.04 -5.52
N GLN A 30 0.75 -5.01 -6.36
CA GLN A 30 0.36 -3.62 -6.01
C GLN A 30 -1.09 -3.52 -5.54
N THR A 31 -2.04 -4.12 -6.25
CA THR A 31 -3.47 -4.03 -5.90
C THR A 31 -3.76 -4.68 -4.56
N ARG A 32 -3.19 -5.86 -4.29
CA ARG A 32 -3.43 -6.59 -3.04
C ARG A 32 -2.78 -5.91 -1.85
N LEU A 33 -1.56 -5.41 -2.03
CA LEU A 33 -0.85 -4.63 -1.00
C LEU A 33 -1.56 -3.32 -0.72
N TYR A 34 -2.05 -2.63 -1.76
CA TYR A 34 -2.85 -1.42 -1.62
C TYR A 34 -4.08 -1.66 -0.73
N TRP A 35 -4.89 -2.68 -1.04
CA TRP A 35 -6.07 -3.00 -0.23
C TRP A 35 -5.73 -3.46 1.18
N HIS A 36 -4.57 -4.11 1.38
CA HIS A 36 -4.08 -4.43 2.72
C HIS A 36 -3.74 -3.16 3.50
N ILE A 37 -3.05 -2.21 2.87
CA ILE A 37 -2.69 -0.93 3.46
C ILE A 37 -3.94 -0.08 3.75
N ARG A 38 -4.93 -0.04 2.84
CA ARG A 38 -6.19 0.69 3.03
C ARG A 38 -7.02 0.25 4.23
N ARG A 39 -6.82 -0.97 4.73
CA ARG A 39 -7.44 -1.43 5.99
C ARG A 39 -6.84 -0.77 7.24
N LEU A 40 -5.66 -0.17 7.11
CA LEU A 40 -4.93 0.48 8.19
C LEU A 40 -4.85 2.00 7.99
N VAL A 41 -4.62 2.44 6.76
CA VAL A 41 -4.48 3.85 6.35
C VAL A 41 -5.71 4.23 5.55
N VAL A 42 -6.58 5.04 6.15
CA VAL A 42 -7.93 5.32 5.63
C VAL A 42 -7.86 6.22 4.39
N ASP A 43 -7.04 7.27 4.48
CA ASP A 43 -6.84 8.24 3.40
C ASP A 43 -6.21 7.58 2.17
N HIS A 44 -6.77 7.90 1.00
CA HIS A 44 -6.35 7.30 -0.26
C HIS A 44 -4.92 7.69 -0.65
N ALA A 45 -4.58 8.97 -0.52
CA ALA A 45 -3.28 9.50 -0.92
C ALA A 45 -2.19 8.96 0.01
N ASP A 46 -2.44 8.99 1.32
CA ASP A 46 -1.51 8.41 2.31
C ASP A 46 -1.28 6.91 2.06
N ALA A 47 -2.32 6.16 1.70
CA ALA A 47 -2.18 4.74 1.39
C ALA A 47 -1.36 4.47 0.12
N GLN A 48 -1.47 5.34 -0.91
CA GLN A 48 -0.63 5.28 -2.09
C GLN A 48 0.84 5.57 -1.76
N ASP A 49 1.10 6.57 -0.90
CA ASP A 49 2.44 6.90 -0.45
C ASP A 49 3.06 5.76 0.36
N VAL A 50 2.30 5.15 1.26
CA VAL A 50 2.74 3.97 2.02
C VAL A 50 3.03 2.78 1.10
N LEU A 51 2.21 2.58 0.06
CA LEU A 51 2.45 1.54 -0.95
C LEU A 51 3.75 1.80 -1.72
N GLN A 52 4.01 3.04 -2.10
CA GLN A 52 5.25 3.42 -2.77
C GLN A 52 6.46 3.15 -1.88
N GLU A 53 6.43 3.60 -0.63
CA GLU A 53 7.51 3.37 0.35
C GLU A 53 7.74 1.88 0.60
N THR A 54 6.68 1.08 0.60
CA THR A 54 6.75 -0.38 0.68
C THR A 54 7.62 -0.96 -0.45
N PHE A 55 7.39 -0.55 -1.69
CA PHE A 55 8.17 -1.03 -2.84
C PHE A 55 9.60 -0.48 -2.85
N ILE A 56 9.82 0.76 -2.42
CA ILE A 56 11.17 1.34 -2.26
C ILE A 56 11.98 0.53 -1.22
N LYS A 57 11.36 0.19 -0.09
CA LYS A 57 11.99 -0.65 0.94
C LYS A 57 12.19 -2.08 0.51
N ALA A 58 11.24 -2.66 -0.24
CA ALA A 58 11.40 -3.98 -0.83
C ALA A 58 12.59 -4.00 -1.81
N TYR A 59 12.72 -2.99 -2.67
CA TYR A 59 13.82 -2.87 -3.62
C TYR A 59 15.17 -2.76 -2.92
N SER A 60 15.31 -1.80 -2.01
CA SER A 60 16.56 -1.52 -1.29
C SER A 60 17.00 -2.64 -0.35
N ASN A 61 16.05 -3.39 0.22
CA ASN A 61 16.35 -4.47 1.16
C ASN A 61 16.22 -5.87 0.55
N PHE A 62 16.07 -6.00 -0.77
CA PHE A 62 15.86 -7.30 -1.40
C PHE A 62 17.01 -8.29 -1.13
N GLY A 63 18.25 -7.80 -0.97
CA GLY A 63 19.39 -8.64 -0.59
C GLY A 63 19.24 -9.35 0.75
N LYS A 64 18.32 -8.91 1.63
CA LYS A 64 17.99 -9.55 2.91
C LYS A 64 16.89 -10.62 2.78
N PHE A 65 16.26 -10.76 1.61
CA PHE A 65 15.25 -11.76 1.37
C PHE A 65 15.90 -13.14 1.13
N LYS A 66 15.74 -14.04 2.09
CA LYS A 66 16.36 -15.38 2.08
C LYS A 66 15.54 -16.46 1.37
N ALA A 67 14.35 -16.15 0.87
CA ALA A 67 13.40 -17.13 0.30
C ALA A 67 12.99 -18.27 1.26
N GLU A 68 13.17 -18.09 2.57
CA GLU A 68 12.64 -18.98 3.63
C GLU A 68 11.13 -18.79 3.84
N SER A 69 10.56 -17.72 3.28
CA SER A 69 9.13 -17.42 3.24
C SER A 69 8.72 -17.04 1.82
N MET A 70 7.43 -17.14 1.53
CA MET A 70 6.89 -16.72 0.24
C MET A 70 7.11 -15.22 0.04
N LEU A 71 7.37 -14.81 -1.20
CA LEU A 71 7.63 -13.40 -1.54
C LEU A 71 6.48 -12.50 -1.08
N TYR A 72 5.23 -12.93 -1.28
CA TYR A 72 4.06 -12.18 -0.82
C TYR A 72 4.07 -11.99 0.70
N THR A 73 4.43 -13.01 1.50
CA THR A 73 4.47 -12.91 2.96
C THR A 73 5.48 -11.85 3.41
N TRP A 74 6.64 -11.83 2.75
CA TRP A 74 7.68 -10.85 3.04
C TRP A 74 7.22 -9.42 2.70
N LEU A 75 6.58 -9.22 1.55
CA LEU A 75 6.04 -7.92 1.14
C LEU A 75 4.94 -7.41 2.08
N TYR A 76 4.01 -8.29 2.50
CA TYR A 76 2.97 -7.92 3.45
C TYR A 76 3.53 -7.48 4.80
N ARG A 77 4.63 -8.07 5.25
CA ARG A 77 5.32 -7.64 6.47
C ARG A 77 5.92 -6.24 6.30
N ILE A 78 6.54 -5.94 5.16
CA ILE A 78 7.04 -4.59 4.86
C ILE A 78 5.87 -3.61 4.86
N ALA A 79 4.81 -3.89 4.09
CA ALA A 79 3.63 -3.03 3.97
C ALA A 79 2.97 -2.72 5.33
N THR A 80 2.84 -3.73 6.19
CA THR A 80 2.29 -3.56 7.54
C THR A 80 3.17 -2.65 8.39
N ASN A 81 4.49 -2.85 8.33
CA ASN A 81 5.42 -2.01 9.08
C ASN A 81 5.38 -0.55 8.59
N GLU A 82 5.30 -0.33 7.28
CA GLU A 82 5.20 1.01 6.70
C GLU A 82 3.90 1.72 7.08
N ALA A 83 2.77 1.02 7.00
CA ALA A 83 1.49 1.55 7.44
C ALA A 83 1.52 1.95 8.93
N LEU A 84 2.08 1.10 9.80
CA LEU A 84 2.20 1.41 11.22
C LEU A 84 3.18 2.56 11.49
N GLN A 85 4.29 2.65 10.74
CA GLN A 85 5.23 3.78 10.85
C GLN A 85 4.56 5.10 10.45
N HIS A 86 3.82 5.10 9.34
CA HIS A 86 3.07 6.26 8.87
C HIS A 86 2.03 6.71 9.93
N LEU A 87 1.20 5.79 10.44
CA LEU A 87 0.21 6.10 11.48
C LEU A 87 0.87 6.63 12.76
N ASN A 88 2.02 6.09 13.16
CA ASN A 88 2.76 6.59 14.31
C ASN A 88 3.31 8.00 14.09
N LYS A 89 3.75 8.32 12.86
CA LYS A 89 4.21 9.68 12.49
C LYS A 89 3.05 10.67 12.56
N LEU A 90 1.89 10.33 12.01
CA LEU A 90 0.67 11.16 12.12
C LEU A 90 0.28 11.38 13.59
N LYS A 91 0.23 10.33 14.40
CA LYS A 91 -0.06 10.45 15.84
C LYS A 91 0.91 11.35 16.58
N ARG A 92 2.20 11.34 16.23
CA ARG A 92 3.20 12.22 16.85
C ARG A 92 2.99 13.68 16.45
N MET A 93 2.71 13.94 15.18
CA MET A 93 2.37 15.29 14.70
C MET A 93 1.11 15.82 15.38
N GLN A 94 0.13 14.95 15.60
CA GLN A 94 -1.14 15.31 16.22
C GLN A 94 -1.11 15.38 17.75
N LYS A 95 -0.22 14.65 18.46
CA LYS A 95 -0.09 14.80 19.93
C LYS A 95 0.36 16.18 20.38
N THR A 96 0.90 16.97 19.46
CA THR A 96 1.19 18.39 19.66
C THR A 96 -0.07 19.27 19.64
N ASP A 97 -1.23 18.73 19.27
CA ASP A 97 -2.49 19.44 19.05
C ASP A 97 -3.66 18.72 19.77
N GLU A 98 -4.38 19.36 20.69
CA GLU A 98 -5.33 18.74 21.64
C GLU A 98 -6.63 18.13 21.02
N GLY A 99 -6.68 17.83 19.71
CA GLY A 99 -7.90 17.46 18.97
C GLY A 99 -7.97 16.05 18.36
N THR A 100 -7.05 15.14 18.71
CA THR A 100 -6.80 13.85 18.01
C THR A 100 -8.03 12.96 17.69
N ASP A 101 -8.98 12.77 18.62
CA ASP A 101 -10.16 11.90 18.40
C ASP A 101 -11.14 12.49 17.37
N ILE A 102 -11.19 13.82 17.27
CA ILE A 102 -12.06 14.54 16.33
C ILE A 102 -11.49 14.44 14.91
N TYR A 103 -10.18 14.59 14.74
CA TYR A 103 -9.53 14.46 13.42
C TYR A 103 -9.67 13.06 12.82
N LEU A 104 -9.51 12.00 13.62
CA LEU A 104 -9.66 10.64 13.12
C LEU A 104 -11.10 10.35 12.71
N ARG A 105 -12.09 10.76 13.51
CA ARG A 105 -13.51 10.65 13.12
C ARG A 105 -13.81 11.47 11.87
N ASN A 106 -13.29 12.68 11.77
CA ASN A 106 -13.51 13.54 10.60
C ASN A 106 -12.87 12.96 9.35
N ALA A 107 -11.61 12.51 9.41
CA ALA A 107 -10.93 11.90 8.26
C ALA A 107 -11.62 10.61 7.79
N VAL A 108 -12.13 9.78 8.72
CA VAL A 108 -12.94 8.61 8.37
C VAL A 108 -14.27 9.01 7.75
N ALA A 109 -14.95 10.03 8.31
CA ALA A 109 -16.21 10.52 7.79
C ALA A 109 -16.06 11.18 6.41
N GLU A 110 -15.00 11.93 6.18
CA GLU A 110 -14.71 12.54 4.88
C GLU A 110 -14.36 11.48 3.84
N ASN A 111 -13.52 10.50 4.15
CA ASN A 111 -13.25 9.40 3.23
C ASN A 111 -14.52 8.61 2.87
N ALA A 112 -15.38 8.33 3.86
CA ALA A 112 -16.66 7.67 3.61
C ALA A 112 -17.60 8.50 2.70
N LYS A 113 -17.57 9.84 2.80
CA LYS A 113 -18.33 10.72 1.91
C LYS A 113 -17.81 10.67 0.47
N HIS A 114 -16.50 10.77 0.26
CA HIS A 114 -15.91 10.71 -1.08
C HIS A 114 -16.22 9.37 -1.78
N ASP A 115 -16.14 8.26 -1.03
CA ASP A 115 -16.50 6.93 -1.55
C ASP A 115 -18.00 6.87 -1.91
N ALA A 116 -18.88 7.46 -1.10
CA ALA A 116 -20.32 7.50 -1.36
C ALA A 116 -20.67 8.34 -2.61
N GLU A 117 -20.09 9.53 -2.75
CA GLU A 117 -20.30 10.39 -3.93
C GLU A 117 -19.84 9.71 -5.22
N ALA A 118 -18.68 9.03 -5.19
CA ALA A 118 -18.18 8.29 -6.34
C ALA A 118 -19.11 7.13 -6.73
N ILE A 119 -19.68 6.41 -5.76
CA ILE A 119 -20.66 5.35 -6.00
C ILE A 119 -21.95 5.93 -6.60
N GLU A 120 -22.42 7.07 -6.10
CA GLU A 120 -23.64 7.71 -6.58
C GLU A 120 -23.53 8.14 -8.05
N ILE A 121 -22.39 8.72 -8.44
CA ILE A 121 -22.11 9.10 -9.83
C ILE A 121 -22.13 7.86 -10.74
N LEU A 122 -21.48 6.77 -10.34
CA LEU A 122 -21.44 5.52 -11.10
C LEU A 122 -22.84 4.91 -11.27
N LEU A 123 -23.67 4.96 -10.22
CA LEU A 123 -25.05 4.49 -10.27
C LEU A 123 -25.89 5.34 -11.24
N GLN A 124 -25.76 6.66 -11.21
CA GLN A 124 -26.48 7.54 -12.14
C GLN A 124 -26.11 7.27 -13.61
N GLN A 125 -24.83 7.03 -13.90
CA GLN A 125 -24.37 6.68 -15.25
C GLN A 125 -24.95 5.35 -15.74
N ALA A 126 -25.01 4.35 -14.86
CA ALA A 126 -25.55 3.03 -15.19
C ALA A 126 -27.08 3.03 -15.43
N ILE A 127 -27.81 3.99 -14.87
CA ILE A 127 -29.26 4.16 -15.10
C ILE A 127 -29.53 4.84 -16.46
N GLN A 128 -28.58 5.61 -16.98
CA GLN A 128 -28.73 6.36 -18.24
C GLN A 128 -28.31 5.57 -19.50
N THR A 129 -27.77 4.35 -19.34
CA THR A 129 -27.40 3.42 -20.42
C THR A 129 -28.37 2.26 -20.53
#